data_AF-A0A166DWU0-F1
#
_entry.id   AF-A0A166DWU0-F1
#
_cell.length_a   1.000
_cell.length_b   1.000
_cell.length_c   1.000
_cell.angle_alpha   90.00
_cell.angle_beta   90.00
_cell.angle_gamma   90.00
#
_symmetry.space_group_name_H-M   'P 1'
#
loop_
_entity.id
_entity.type
_entity.pdbx_description
1 polymer ?
#
loop_
_entity_poly.entity_id
_entity_poly.type
_entity_poly.pdbx_seq_one_letter_code
_entity_poly.pdbx_strand_id
1 'polypeptide(L)'
;MPCELEALRSSPVFGPEIASTELTHPLGKLIRFRINLEGCRCIPWDGILSEGSHTRRKYYVSIAVDPGSDNPDRAQSSLVQEGGRALRGTVQWDEALYLEGRELSYIEVTVHSPYNHPYRTFLPVSDFLANFEYSLWPEDASERTVCILYLSVHQAPCDSDGGEYTMHTEPNLMGRRNDSHSGPRAVAHRATSTCTSNSLHTVVRQLPSLLNIVQRLKIGTVYRYDDHNYSLKPHWILLQILIVNQRSLVQQVFPSRINSLIASMAKTLNVLLTLPFTCMQERVEYLPAMLYHLDMSAEIAEALINGRTPFHANIFDNHEAELARLTWVIVTPDLAFPAGSTPANLNRRTVSKKIVKDALLFALEAIVKSSDAFPPLKSAASGLLFFATSVDMASSNQKQIRDIYKRVDVLVASLKSSAAEGGLVSRAHQEAIQTLADEIAELNENLEGIVSERKSFFNRLLSAKRHREKLQEIVWQLDHVRANYIAAMATLNGTMIAQVLSHVQGLSLSMNANPVPLLGSSSADAVTFPAGTSGVEEVQRA
;
A
#
# COMPACT_ATOMS: atom_id res chain seq x y z
N MET A 1 -5.79 36.31 -30.92
CA MET A 1 -6.05 36.52 -29.48
C MET A 1 -5.86 35.20 -28.76
N PRO A 2 -4.63 34.88 -28.28
CA PRO A 2 -4.41 33.78 -27.36
C PRO A 2 -4.12 34.31 -25.94
N CYS A 3 -4.70 33.67 -24.93
CA CYS A 3 -4.42 33.92 -23.52
C CYS A 3 -3.08 33.29 -23.13
N GLU A 4 -2.13 34.12 -22.70
CA GLU A 4 -0.90 33.69 -22.02
C GLU A 4 -1.23 33.29 -20.57
N LEU A 5 -0.86 32.06 -20.23
CA LEU A 5 -0.84 31.51 -18.88
C LEU A 5 0.56 31.76 -18.32
N GLU A 6 0.74 32.84 -17.54
CA GLU A 6 1.97 33.07 -16.79
C GLU A 6 2.05 32.09 -15.62
N ALA A 7 3.07 31.23 -15.67
CA ALA A 7 3.45 30.31 -14.61
C ALA A 7 4.24 31.06 -13.52
N LEU A 8 3.67 31.17 -12.32
CA LEU A 8 4.36 31.59 -11.10
C LEU A 8 5.46 30.57 -10.74
N ARG A 9 6.69 30.78 -11.24
CA ARG A 9 7.90 30.15 -10.73
C ARG A 9 8.51 31.05 -9.65
N SER A 10 8.22 30.77 -8.38
CA SER A 10 8.93 31.39 -7.26
C SER A 10 10.29 30.69 -7.06
N SER A 11 11.38 31.38 -7.40
CA SER A 11 12.73 30.94 -7.03
C SER A 11 12.96 31.14 -5.52
N PRO A 12 13.68 30.24 -4.82
CA PRO A 12 14.00 30.44 -3.41
C PRO A 12 15.10 31.49 -3.27
N VAL A 13 14.75 32.62 -2.65
CA VAL A 13 15.68 33.70 -2.29
C VAL A 13 16.41 33.30 -1.01
N PHE A 14 17.69 32.96 -1.13
CA PHE A 14 18.61 32.85 0.00
C PHE A 14 19.10 34.26 0.37
N GLY A 15 18.45 34.88 1.36
CA GLY A 15 18.91 36.11 2.02
C GLY A 15 19.49 35.83 3.42
N PRO A 16 20.28 36.76 3.99
CA PRO A 16 20.92 36.58 5.29
C PRO A 16 19.89 36.51 6.42
N GLU A 17 20.09 35.54 7.31
CA GLU A 17 19.27 35.21 8.47
C GLU A 17 19.24 36.41 9.45
N ILE A 18 18.07 37.07 9.54
CA ILE A 18 17.87 38.22 10.43
C ILE A 18 17.89 37.72 11.88
N ALA A 19 18.84 38.23 12.66
CA ALA A 19 19.01 37.93 14.07
C ALA A 19 17.78 38.35 14.90
N SER A 20 17.39 37.48 15.84
CA SER A 20 16.34 37.65 16.87
C SER A 20 14.87 37.45 16.46
N THR A 21 14.59 36.55 15.52
CA THR A 21 13.27 35.91 15.55
C THR A 21 13.21 35.01 16.78
N GLU A 22 12.39 35.37 17.77
CA GLU A 22 11.97 34.42 18.81
C GLU A 22 11.62 33.11 18.11
N LEU A 23 12.26 32.01 18.51
CA LEU A 23 11.97 30.71 17.95
C LEU A 23 10.48 30.44 18.16
N THR A 24 9.69 30.66 17.12
CA THR A 24 8.26 30.37 17.14
C THR A 24 8.12 28.90 17.45
N HIS A 25 7.29 28.59 18.44
CA HIS A 25 7.01 27.21 18.83
C HIS A 25 6.72 26.38 17.55
N PRO A 26 7.16 25.12 17.47
CA PRO A 26 7.00 24.30 16.27
C PRO A 26 5.53 24.08 15.84
N LEU A 27 4.58 24.39 16.73
CA LEU A 27 3.14 24.33 16.47
C LEU A 27 2.53 25.69 16.08
N GLY A 28 3.35 26.71 15.84
CA GLY A 28 2.90 28.05 15.48
C GLY A 28 2.56 28.94 16.68
N LYS A 29 1.86 30.04 16.38
CA LYS A 29 1.50 31.08 17.36
C LYS A 29 0.45 30.57 18.35
N LEU A 30 0.48 31.09 19.57
CA LEU A 30 -0.58 30.86 20.55
C LEU A 30 -1.84 31.60 20.10
N ILE A 31 -2.98 30.93 20.18
CA ILE A 31 -4.30 31.42 19.79
C ILE A 31 -5.30 31.05 20.88
N ARG A 32 -6.25 31.95 21.14
CA ARG A 32 -7.33 31.73 22.09
C ARG A 32 -8.63 31.48 21.33
N PHE A 33 -9.36 30.46 21.73
CA PHE A 33 -10.66 30.09 21.18
C PHE A 33 -11.76 30.55 22.12
N ARG A 34 -12.83 31.10 21.55
CA ARG A 34 -14.15 31.19 22.17
C ARG A 34 -15.07 30.23 21.43
N ILE A 35 -15.59 29.25 22.14
CA ILE A 35 -16.37 28.14 21.60
C ILE A 35 -17.79 28.28 22.14
N ASN A 36 -18.77 28.64 21.32
CA ASN A 36 -20.17 28.60 21.74
C ASN A 36 -20.73 27.21 21.41
N LEU A 37 -21.14 26.47 22.43
CA LEU A 37 -21.76 25.15 22.28
C LEU A 37 -23.27 25.31 22.06
N GLU A 38 -23.78 24.75 20.96
CA GLU A 38 -25.20 24.89 20.59
C GLU A 38 -25.98 23.60 20.90
N GLY A 39 -25.50 22.43 20.48
CA GLY A 39 -26.23 21.18 20.69
C GLY A 39 -25.58 19.95 20.07
N CYS A 40 -26.05 18.74 20.39
CA CYS A 40 -25.72 17.50 19.65
C CYS A 40 -27.01 16.81 19.24
N ARG A 41 -27.01 16.20 18.05
CA ARG A 41 -28.10 15.37 17.52
C ARG A 41 -27.61 13.97 17.22
N CYS A 42 -28.55 13.05 17.04
CA CYS A 42 -28.27 11.65 16.71
C CYS A 42 -27.50 10.90 17.81
N ILE A 43 -27.71 11.30 19.07
CA ILE A 43 -27.16 10.55 20.20
C ILE A 43 -27.84 9.17 20.24
N PRO A 44 -27.07 8.07 20.31
CA PRO A 44 -27.62 6.73 20.30
C PRO A 44 -28.50 6.46 21.51
N TRP A 45 -29.60 5.76 21.25
CA TRP A 45 -30.50 5.30 22.28
C TRP A 45 -30.19 3.83 22.58
N ASP A 46 -29.58 3.55 23.73
CA ASP A 46 -29.42 2.15 24.16
C ASP A 46 -30.79 1.68 24.65
N GLY A 47 -31.50 0.97 23.78
CA GLY A 47 -32.84 0.43 24.03
C GLY A 47 -32.95 -0.55 25.20
N ILE A 48 -31.89 -0.71 26.00
CA ILE A 48 -31.81 -1.62 27.16
C ILE A 48 -32.28 -0.93 28.45
N LEU A 49 -32.36 0.41 28.50
CA LEU A 49 -32.94 1.08 29.67
C LEU A 49 -34.45 0.84 29.70
N SER A 50 -34.85 -0.06 30.61
CA SER A 50 -36.24 -0.37 30.97
C SER A 50 -37.09 0.89 30.99
N GLU A 51 -38.23 0.82 30.30
CA GLU A 51 -39.22 1.88 30.04
C GLU A 51 -39.74 2.62 31.29
N GLY A 52 -39.30 2.22 32.49
CA GLY A 52 -39.64 2.82 33.78
C GLY A 52 -38.62 3.80 34.37
N SER A 53 -37.40 3.97 33.83
CA SER A 53 -36.47 4.96 34.40
C SER A 53 -36.80 6.38 33.87
N HIS A 54 -37.51 7.16 34.70
CA HIS A 54 -37.82 8.56 34.38
C HIS A 54 -36.61 9.51 34.41
N THR A 55 -35.42 9.00 34.76
CA THR A 55 -34.18 9.78 34.78
C THR A 55 -33.65 9.96 33.38
N ARG A 56 -33.83 11.17 32.83
CA ARG A 56 -33.23 11.57 31.55
C ARG A 56 -31.71 11.47 31.64
N ARG A 57 -31.11 10.96 30.56
CA ARG A 57 -29.66 10.91 30.42
C ARG A 57 -29.10 12.33 30.43
N LYS A 58 -27.88 12.45 30.94
CA LYS A 58 -27.18 13.73 31.02
C LYS A 58 -25.87 13.63 30.27
N TYR A 59 -25.52 14.69 29.56
CA TYR A 59 -24.35 14.74 28.72
C TYR A 59 -23.53 15.99 29.03
N TYR A 60 -22.23 15.90 28.82
CA TYR A 60 -21.35 17.06 28.81
C TYR A 60 -20.32 16.92 27.69
N VAL A 61 -19.80 18.05 27.21
CA VAL A 61 -18.76 18.13 26.20
C VAL A 61 -17.45 18.46 26.90
N SER A 62 -16.40 17.72 26.57
CA SER A 62 -15.02 18.02 26.96
C SER A 62 -14.24 18.35 25.69
N ILE A 63 -13.59 19.50 25.67
CA ILE A 63 -12.75 19.94 24.56
C ILE A 63 -11.33 20.11 25.11
N ALA A 64 -10.36 19.43 24.51
CA ALA A 64 -8.96 19.50 24.93
C ALA A 64 -8.04 19.87 23.76
N VAL A 65 -7.05 20.71 24.03
CA VAL A 65 -5.95 20.99 23.09
C VAL A 65 -4.76 20.14 23.44
N ASP A 66 -4.14 19.55 22.42
CA ASP A 66 -2.92 18.75 22.54
C ASP A 66 -3.06 17.70 23.66
N PRO A 67 -4.04 16.77 23.57
CA PRO A 67 -4.43 15.88 24.66
C PRO A 67 -3.31 14.94 25.16
N GLY A 68 -2.18 14.89 24.47
CA GLY A 68 -0.99 14.14 24.85
C GLY A 68 -0.07 14.86 25.84
N SER A 69 -0.33 16.13 26.13
CA SER A 69 0.35 16.87 27.20
C SER A 69 0.03 16.23 28.55
N ASP A 70 0.98 16.25 29.50
CA ASP A 70 0.74 15.78 30.88
C ASP A 70 -0.35 16.62 31.59
N ASN A 71 -0.62 17.83 31.09
CA ASN A 71 -1.71 18.69 31.53
C ASN A 71 -2.29 19.43 30.31
N PRO A 72 -3.17 18.78 29.53
CA PRO A 72 -3.75 19.42 28.35
C PRO A 72 -4.68 20.53 28.81
N ASP A 73 -4.64 21.67 28.13
CA ASP A 73 -5.66 22.70 28.37
C ASP A 73 -7.01 22.12 27.96
N ARG A 74 -7.97 22.20 28.86
CA ARG A 74 -9.26 21.51 28.72
C ARG A 74 -10.38 22.39 29.21
N ALA A 75 -11.36 22.58 28.35
CA ALA A 75 -12.64 23.18 28.68
C ALA A 75 -13.71 22.09 28.80
N GLN A 76 -14.58 22.22 29.79
CA GLN A 76 -15.69 21.28 29.99
C GLN A 76 -17.00 22.04 30.11
N SER A 77 -18.02 21.50 29.46
CA SER A 77 -19.36 22.04 29.53
C SER A 77 -20.05 21.70 30.85
N SER A 78 -21.12 22.44 31.13
CA SER A 78 -22.13 22.01 32.08
C SER A 78 -22.82 20.73 31.62
N LEU A 79 -23.39 20.02 32.60
CA LEU A 79 -24.04 18.73 32.39
C LEU A 79 -25.52 18.97 32.04
N VAL A 80 -25.93 18.67 30.80
CA VAL A 80 -27.26 18.97 30.29
C VAL A 80 -28.08 17.70 30.06
N GLN A 81 -29.39 17.76 30.30
CA GLN A 81 -30.31 16.65 30.08
C GLN A 81 -30.69 16.50 28.60
N GLU A 82 -30.82 15.25 28.16
CA GLU A 82 -31.40 14.91 26.86
C GLU A 82 -32.83 15.43 26.70
N GLY A 83 -33.19 15.84 25.49
CA GLY A 83 -34.53 16.23 25.09
C GLY A 83 -35.55 15.10 25.31
N GLY A 84 -36.76 15.47 25.73
CA GLY A 84 -37.86 14.52 25.92
C GLY A 84 -38.69 14.32 24.64
N ARG A 85 -39.36 13.16 24.54
CA ARG A 85 -40.35 12.86 23.48
C ARG A 85 -39.78 13.05 22.07
N ALA A 86 -40.28 14.04 21.32
CA ALA A 86 -39.87 14.34 19.95
C ALA A 86 -38.42 14.85 19.84
N LEU A 87 -37.82 15.30 20.94
CA LEU A 87 -36.43 15.75 21.00
C LEU A 87 -35.48 14.68 21.56
N ARG A 88 -35.92 13.42 21.64
CA ARG A 88 -35.04 12.32 22.04
C ARG A 88 -33.88 12.18 21.03
N GLY A 89 -32.68 11.90 21.54
CA GLY A 89 -31.44 11.89 20.78
C GLY A 89 -30.82 13.27 20.55
N THR A 90 -31.33 14.30 21.22
CA THR A 90 -30.80 15.68 21.14
C THR A 90 -30.46 16.25 22.52
N VAL A 91 -29.40 17.05 22.58
CA VAL A 91 -29.00 17.84 23.75
C VAL A 91 -28.69 19.25 23.27
N GLN A 92 -29.05 20.27 24.03
CA GLN A 92 -28.80 21.67 23.71
C GLN A 92 -27.97 22.32 24.80
N TRP A 93 -26.85 22.91 24.43
CA TRP A 93 -26.04 23.75 25.31
C TRP A 93 -26.32 25.23 24.97
N ASP A 94 -26.17 26.11 25.95
CA ASP A 94 -26.24 27.57 25.75
C ASP A 94 -25.12 28.20 26.59
N GLU A 95 -23.90 27.81 26.26
CA GLU A 95 -22.70 28.20 27.00
C GLU A 95 -21.52 28.47 26.06
N ALA A 96 -20.63 29.33 26.54
CA ALA A 96 -19.39 29.65 25.86
C ALA A 96 -18.21 29.12 26.69
N LEU A 97 -17.37 28.34 26.03
CA LEU A 97 -16.12 27.82 26.56
C LEU A 97 -14.94 28.62 26.00
N TYR A 98 -13.86 28.70 26.78
CA TYR A 98 -12.61 29.33 26.36
C TYR A 98 -11.48 28.31 26.47
N LEU A 99 -10.59 28.34 25.50
CA LEU A 99 -9.52 27.36 25.38
C LEU A 99 -8.33 28.02 24.70
N GLU A 100 -7.10 27.67 25.07
CA GLU A 100 -5.88 28.16 24.45
C GLU A 100 -5.16 27.03 23.71
N GLY A 101 -4.68 27.32 22.51
CA GLY A 101 -3.93 26.37 21.69
C GLY A 101 -2.97 27.05 20.74
N ARG A 102 -2.37 26.28 19.83
CA ARG A 102 -1.49 26.82 18.79
C ARG A 102 -2.05 26.54 17.41
N GLU A 103 -1.63 27.33 16.42
CA GLU A 103 -2.15 27.26 15.04
C GLU A 103 -2.11 25.84 14.43
N LEU A 104 -1.11 25.03 14.78
CA LEU A 104 -0.93 23.65 14.30
C LEU A 104 -1.25 22.60 15.38
N SER A 105 -1.85 22.99 16.50
CA SER A 105 -2.34 22.07 17.54
C SER A 105 -3.55 21.27 17.04
N TYR A 106 -3.88 20.24 17.82
CA TYR A 106 -5.05 19.40 17.57
C TYR A 106 -6.05 19.53 18.70
N ILE A 107 -7.32 19.53 18.32
CA ILE A 107 -8.46 19.60 19.22
C ILE A 107 -9.08 18.22 19.30
N GLU A 108 -9.19 17.69 20.51
CA GLU A 108 -10.05 16.56 20.83
C GLU A 108 -11.38 17.11 21.34
N VAL A 109 -12.47 16.71 20.69
CA VAL A 109 -13.83 17.02 21.13
C VAL A 109 -14.51 15.72 21.52
N THR A 110 -14.95 15.65 22.78
CA THR A 110 -15.53 14.43 23.35
C THR A 110 -16.86 14.73 24.03
N VAL A 111 -17.92 14.03 23.62
CA VAL A 111 -19.23 14.05 24.27
C VAL A 111 -19.32 12.86 25.21
N HIS A 112 -19.42 13.15 26.50
CA HIS A 112 -19.50 12.15 27.56
C HIS A 112 -20.94 11.96 28.03
N SER A 113 -21.25 10.71 28.36
CA SER A 113 -22.43 10.29 29.13
C SER A 113 -21.94 9.53 30.36
N PRO A 114 -22.59 9.65 31.53
CA PRO A 114 -22.21 8.88 32.71
C PRO A 114 -22.43 7.36 32.55
N TYR A 115 -23.14 6.93 31.50
CA TYR A 115 -23.52 5.52 31.31
C TYR A 115 -23.01 4.89 30.01
N ASN A 116 -22.48 5.69 29.08
CA ASN A 116 -22.10 5.20 27.74
C ASN A 116 -20.63 5.50 27.43
N HIS A 117 -20.11 4.81 26.43
CA HIS A 117 -18.83 5.16 25.83
C HIS A 117 -18.87 6.59 25.26
N PRO A 118 -17.77 7.34 25.39
CA PRO A 118 -17.72 8.69 24.86
C PRO A 118 -17.75 8.69 23.33
N TYR A 119 -18.39 9.71 22.75
CA TYR A 119 -18.27 10.00 21.32
C TYR A 119 -17.17 11.03 21.15
N ARG A 120 -16.19 10.74 20.29
CA ARG A 120 -15.02 11.61 20.11
C ARG A 120 -14.74 11.91 18.65
N THR A 121 -14.13 13.05 18.43
CA THR A 121 -13.48 13.39 17.17
C THR A 121 -12.20 14.16 17.46
N PHE A 122 -11.26 14.06 16.53
CA PHE A 122 -10.02 14.82 16.56
C PHE A 122 -9.94 15.63 15.28
N LEU A 123 -9.44 16.84 15.37
CA LEU A 123 -9.31 17.71 14.21
C LEU A 123 -8.20 18.75 14.40
N PRO A 124 -7.54 19.16 13.32
CA PRO A 124 -6.61 20.28 13.39
C PRO A 124 -7.38 21.55 13.77
N VAL A 125 -6.70 22.45 14.44
CA VAL A 125 -7.23 23.78 14.79
C VAL A 125 -7.84 24.51 13.59
N SER A 126 -7.23 24.40 12.41
CA SER A 126 -7.75 25.02 11.18
C SER A 126 -9.17 24.54 10.85
N ASP A 127 -9.41 23.24 10.97
CA ASP A 127 -10.71 22.63 10.67
C ASP A 127 -11.69 22.89 11.82
N PHE A 128 -11.19 23.01 13.06
CA PHE A 128 -12.01 23.39 14.20
C PHE A 128 -12.54 24.82 14.05
N LEU A 129 -11.74 25.74 13.51
CA LEU A 129 -12.17 27.11 13.24
C LEU A 129 -13.08 27.24 12.01
N ALA A 130 -12.93 26.36 11.01
CA ALA A 130 -13.63 26.47 9.73
C ALA A 130 -15.02 25.82 9.71
N ASN A 131 -15.30 24.88 10.61
CA ASN A 131 -16.53 24.11 10.63
C ASN A 131 -17.48 24.56 11.76
N PHE A 132 -18.75 24.16 11.67
CA PHE A 132 -19.74 24.34 12.73
C PHE A 132 -20.48 23.03 13.10
N GLU A 133 -20.38 22.00 12.24
CA GLU A 133 -20.88 20.65 12.50
C GLU A 133 -19.72 19.66 12.59
N TYR A 134 -19.71 18.85 13.65
CA TYR A 134 -18.65 17.88 13.91
C TYR A 134 -19.26 16.50 14.10
N SER A 135 -18.82 15.55 13.26
CA SER A 135 -19.20 14.15 13.36
C SER A 135 -18.35 13.45 14.42
N LEU A 136 -18.98 13.06 15.52
CA LEU A 136 -18.36 12.35 16.63
C LEU A 136 -18.64 10.85 16.51
N TRP A 137 -17.58 10.06 16.63
CA TRP A 137 -17.64 8.61 16.53
C TRP A 137 -17.58 7.97 17.91
N PRO A 138 -18.36 6.92 18.18
CA PRO A 138 -18.24 6.19 19.44
C PRO A 138 -16.84 5.60 19.56
N GLU A 139 -16.31 5.63 20.78
CA GLU A 139 -15.06 4.96 21.10
C GLU A 139 -15.16 3.43 20.92
N ASP A 140 -16.32 2.85 21.23
CA ASP A 140 -16.61 1.45 20.97
C ASP A 140 -17.08 1.24 19.52
N ALA A 141 -16.38 0.38 18.79
CA ALA A 141 -16.68 0.03 17.40
C ALA A 141 -18.00 -0.76 17.25
N SER A 142 -18.57 -1.27 18.35
CA SER A 142 -19.86 -1.95 18.35
C SER A 142 -21.01 -1.01 17.97
N GLU A 143 -20.90 0.28 18.30
CA GLU A 143 -21.87 1.31 17.96
C GLU A 143 -21.57 1.92 16.59
N ARG A 144 -22.55 1.90 15.68
CA ARG A 144 -22.39 2.45 14.32
C ARG A 144 -22.95 3.86 14.16
N THR A 145 -23.54 4.40 15.21
CA THR A 145 -24.24 5.67 15.18
C THR A 145 -23.31 6.83 15.50
N VAL A 146 -23.33 7.84 14.63
CA VAL A 146 -22.51 9.05 14.72
C VAL A 146 -23.34 10.15 15.38
N CYS A 147 -22.81 10.83 16.42
CA CYS A 147 -23.42 12.08 16.92
C CYS A 147 -22.93 13.25 16.08
N ILE A 148 -23.79 14.22 15.83
CA ILE A 148 -23.41 15.47 15.16
C ILE A 148 -23.49 16.58 16.19
N LEU A 149 -22.34 17.12 16.58
CA LEU A 149 -22.21 18.25 17.50
C LEU A 149 -22.18 19.55 16.71
N TYR A 150 -22.94 20.52 17.20
CA TYR A 150 -23.05 21.88 16.71
C TYR A 150 -22.35 22.81 17.68
N LEU A 151 -21.35 23.52 17.17
CA LEU A 151 -20.68 24.58 17.90
C LEU A 151 -20.15 25.62 16.93
N SER A 152 -20.02 26.86 17.40
CA SER A 152 -19.35 27.94 16.67
C SER A 152 -18.04 28.28 17.36
N VAL A 153 -16.94 28.32 16.62
CA VAL A 153 -15.62 28.69 17.16
C VAL A 153 -15.18 30.02 16.58
N HIS A 154 -14.77 30.92 17.46
CA HIS A 154 -14.17 32.19 17.07
C HIS A 154 -12.79 32.34 17.71
N GLN A 155 -11.84 32.91 16.97
CA GLN A 155 -10.56 33.32 17.54
C GLN A 155 -10.80 34.57 18.40
N ALA A 156 -10.53 34.45 19.70
CA ALA A 156 -10.56 35.57 20.63
C ALA A 156 -9.24 36.35 20.54
N PRO A 157 -9.24 37.68 20.74
CA PRO A 157 -8.00 38.44 20.88
C PRO A 157 -7.15 37.85 22.00
N CYS A 158 -5.86 37.62 21.75
CA CYS A 158 -4.91 37.40 22.84
C CYS A 158 -4.66 38.76 23.49
N ASP A 159 -5.11 38.96 24.73
CA ASP A 159 -4.95 40.20 25.50
C ASP A 159 -3.47 40.52 25.86
N SER A 160 -2.52 39.78 25.29
CA SER A 160 -1.10 39.84 25.59
C SER A 160 -0.40 41.11 25.10
N ASP A 161 -1.05 41.97 24.32
CA ASP A 161 -0.38 43.06 23.59
C ASP A 161 -0.48 44.46 24.24
N GLY A 162 -1.02 44.62 25.46
CA GLY A 162 -1.15 46.00 25.97
C GLY A 162 -1.67 46.29 27.36
N GLY A 163 -1.61 45.37 28.32
CA GLY A 163 -1.97 45.70 29.69
C GLY A 163 -1.21 44.88 30.70
N GLU A 164 -0.45 45.55 31.57
CA GLU A 164 -0.06 45.07 32.89
C GLU A 164 -1.33 44.70 33.68
N TYR A 165 -1.97 43.59 33.32
CA TYR A 165 -3.05 43.01 34.11
C TYR A 165 -2.38 42.26 35.24
N THR A 166 -2.29 42.92 36.39
CA THR A 166 -2.22 42.27 37.69
C THR A 166 -3.38 41.29 37.76
N MET A 167 -3.12 40.02 37.45
CA MET A 167 -4.02 38.91 37.67
C MET A 167 -4.40 38.91 39.16
N HIS A 168 -5.52 39.54 39.49
CA HIS A 168 -6.30 39.20 40.66
C HIS A 168 -6.95 37.86 40.38
N THR A 169 -6.13 36.81 40.44
CA THR A 169 -6.59 35.43 40.52
C THR A 169 -7.37 35.31 41.83
N GLU A 170 -8.70 35.34 41.75
CA GLU A 170 -9.52 34.91 42.87
C GLU A 170 -9.12 33.48 43.25
N PRO A 171 -8.74 33.23 44.52
CA PRO A 171 -8.26 31.93 44.94
C PRO A 171 -9.45 31.03 45.23
N ASN A 172 -9.86 30.23 44.25
CA ASN A 172 -10.66 29.03 44.50
C ASN A 172 -9.98 27.82 43.86
N LEU A 173 -8.87 27.40 44.48
CA LEU A 173 -8.43 26.00 44.54
C LEU A 173 -7.33 25.89 45.61
N MET A 174 -7.75 25.49 46.81
CA MET A 174 -6.87 25.10 47.89
C MET A 174 -5.93 23.97 47.44
N GLY A 175 -4.63 24.23 47.60
CA GLY A 175 -3.73 23.29 48.26
C GLY A 175 -3.06 22.23 47.37
N ARG A 176 -1.94 22.60 46.72
CA ARG A 176 -0.83 21.65 46.57
C ARG A 176 0.53 22.33 46.57
N ARG A 177 1.25 22.05 47.66
CA ARG A 177 2.59 22.46 48.10
C ARG A 177 3.61 22.87 47.03
N ASN A 178 4.16 24.06 47.28
CA ASN A 178 5.51 24.48 46.93
C ASN A 178 6.56 23.62 47.64
N ASP A 179 7.55 23.13 46.89
CA ASP A 179 8.95 23.07 47.32
C ASP A 179 9.80 22.58 46.14
N SER A 180 10.51 23.50 45.47
CA SER A 180 11.72 23.22 44.69
C SER A 180 12.40 24.53 44.29
N HIS A 181 13.31 24.99 45.15
CA HIS A 181 14.36 25.93 44.76
C HIS A 181 15.17 25.35 43.60
N SER A 182 15.10 25.97 42.42
CA SER A 182 16.00 25.71 41.31
C SER A 182 16.94 26.90 41.13
N GLY A 183 18.20 26.72 41.51
CA GLY A 183 19.27 27.65 41.17
C GLY A 183 19.59 27.62 39.66
N PRO A 184 20.25 28.65 39.13
CA PRO A 184 20.55 28.78 37.70
C PRO A 184 21.58 27.73 37.29
N ARG A 185 21.11 26.58 36.79
CA ARG A 185 21.95 25.56 36.21
C ARG A 185 22.29 26.00 34.79
N ALA A 186 23.54 26.40 34.56
CA ALA A 186 24.06 26.66 33.22
C ALA A 186 23.83 25.40 32.34
N VAL A 187 22.82 25.48 31.47
CA VAL A 187 22.50 24.44 30.51
C VAL A 187 23.56 24.52 29.42
N ALA A 188 24.56 23.64 29.50
CA ALA A 188 25.44 23.40 28.38
C ALA A 188 24.59 22.85 27.22
N HIS A 189 24.28 23.71 26.25
CA HIS A 189 23.63 23.33 25.00
C HIS A 189 24.55 22.40 24.21
N ARG A 190 24.56 21.11 24.55
CA ARG A 190 25.03 20.09 23.61
C ARG A 190 24.10 20.17 22.40
N ALA A 191 24.70 20.26 21.21
CA ALA A 191 24.00 20.22 19.94
C ALA A 191 23.11 18.97 19.89
N THR A 192 21.83 19.16 20.22
CA THR A 192 20.78 18.21 19.86
C THR A 192 20.87 18.04 18.34
N SER A 193 20.85 16.80 17.86
CA SER A 193 21.04 16.53 16.43
C SER A 193 19.94 17.22 15.64
N THR A 194 20.28 18.33 14.99
CA THR A 194 19.40 19.18 14.17
C THR A 194 18.54 18.39 13.17
N CYS A 195 19.03 17.22 12.74
CA CYS A 195 18.35 16.29 11.84
C CYS A 195 16.97 15.81 12.35
N THR A 196 16.82 15.56 13.66
CA THR A 196 15.56 15.04 14.21
C THR A 196 14.47 16.10 14.26
N SER A 197 14.82 17.33 14.65
CA SER A 197 13.88 18.45 14.74
C SER A 197 13.22 18.74 13.38
N ASN A 198 14.03 18.80 12.32
CA ASN A 198 13.52 19.04 10.97
C ASN A 198 12.61 17.92 10.48
N SER A 199 12.98 16.66 10.74
CA SER A 199 12.17 15.49 10.35
C SER A 199 10.85 15.47 11.11
N LEU A 200 10.86 15.76 12.40
CA LEU A 200 9.67 15.77 13.25
C LEU A 200 8.69 16.88 12.86
N HIS A 201 9.20 18.09 12.65
CA HIS A 201 8.42 19.21 12.14
C HIS A 201 7.82 18.88 10.76
N THR A 202 8.57 18.19 9.90
CA THR A 202 8.07 17.71 8.60
C THR A 202 6.89 16.76 8.78
N VAL A 203 7.01 15.76 9.68
CA VAL A 203 5.91 14.81 9.96
C VAL A 203 4.67 15.55 10.46
N VAL A 204 4.80 16.41 11.47
CA VAL A 204 3.69 17.18 12.05
C VAL A 204 2.97 18.01 10.98
N ARG A 205 3.74 18.69 10.11
CA ARG A 205 3.17 19.56 9.07
C ARG A 205 2.53 18.80 7.91
N GLN A 206 3.08 17.65 7.55
CA GLN A 206 2.67 16.90 6.35
C GLN A 206 1.58 15.88 6.60
N LEU A 207 1.51 15.33 7.82
CA LEU A 207 0.53 14.31 8.14
C LEU A 207 -0.92 14.77 7.85
N PRO A 208 -1.42 15.94 8.30
CA PRO A 208 -2.77 16.41 7.95
C PRO A 208 -3.05 16.43 6.44
N SER A 209 -2.08 16.82 5.62
CA SER A 209 -2.23 16.79 4.15
C SER A 209 -2.42 15.36 3.63
N LEU A 210 -1.70 14.38 4.18
CA LEU A 210 -1.89 12.97 3.85
C LEU A 210 -3.29 12.50 4.29
N LEU A 211 -3.76 12.91 5.47
CA LEU A 211 -5.07 12.53 5.98
C LEU A 211 -6.20 13.04 5.08
N ASN A 212 -6.10 14.27 4.61
CA ASN A 212 -7.03 14.83 3.65
C ASN A 212 -7.05 14.01 2.33
N ILE A 213 -5.89 13.60 1.82
CA ILE A 213 -5.81 12.73 0.64
C ILE A 213 -6.50 11.37 0.91
N VAL A 214 -6.21 10.73 2.04
CA VAL A 214 -6.82 9.46 2.45
C VAL A 214 -8.34 9.58 2.54
N GLN A 215 -8.85 10.66 3.13
CA GLN A 215 -10.28 10.94 3.23
C GLN A 215 -10.91 11.11 1.84
N ARG A 216 -10.27 11.86 0.95
CA ARG A 216 -10.73 12.06 -0.44
C ARG A 216 -10.74 10.77 -1.26
N LEU A 217 -9.79 9.88 -1.01
CA LEU A 217 -9.72 8.56 -1.65
C LEU A 217 -10.79 7.58 -1.13
N LYS A 218 -11.57 7.97 -0.11
CA LYS A 218 -12.61 7.14 0.52
C LYS A 218 -12.08 5.74 0.83
N ILE A 219 -10.85 5.67 1.34
CA ILE A 219 -10.21 4.40 1.68
C ILE A 219 -11.09 3.76 2.75
N GLY A 220 -11.91 2.81 2.32
CA GLY A 220 -12.85 2.16 3.19
C GLY A 220 -12.09 1.53 4.35
N THR A 221 -12.68 1.57 5.53
CA THR A 221 -12.22 0.91 6.78
C THR A 221 -12.19 -0.63 6.67
N VAL A 222 -12.03 -1.18 5.46
CA VAL A 222 -12.25 -2.58 5.06
C VAL A 222 -11.18 -3.53 5.60
N TYR A 223 -10.12 -3.05 6.26
CA TYR A 223 -9.20 -3.94 6.95
C TYR A 223 -9.80 -4.42 8.28
N ARG A 224 -10.37 -5.62 8.22
CA ARG A 224 -11.02 -6.35 9.31
C ARG A 224 -10.00 -7.12 10.16
N TYR A 225 -8.92 -6.46 10.57
CA TYR A 225 -8.01 -7.01 11.58
C TYR A 225 -8.24 -6.23 12.87
N ASP A 226 -9.14 -6.79 13.68
CA ASP A 226 -9.42 -6.47 15.09
C ASP A 226 -9.87 -5.03 15.43
N ASP A 227 -11.18 -4.90 15.72
CA ASP A 227 -11.90 -3.98 16.63
C ASP A 227 -11.52 -2.50 16.81
N HIS A 228 -10.60 -1.94 16.03
CA HIS A 228 -10.21 -0.53 16.16
C HIS A 228 -10.68 0.29 14.97
N ASN A 229 -11.46 1.32 15.27
CA ASN A 229 -12.06 2.24 14.32
C ASN A 229 -10.95 2.99 13.54
N TYR A 230 -10.62 2.53 12.33
CA TYR A 230 -9.52 3.05 11.51
C TYR A 230 -9.66 4.53 11.16
N SER A 231 -10.86 5.12 11.30
CA SER A 231 -11.07 6.57 11.14
C SER A 231 -10.26 7.40 12.14
N LEU A 232 -9.94 6.85 13.31
CA LEU A 232 -9.19 7.54 14.35
C LEU A 232 -7.67 7.36 14.24
N LYS A 233 -7.18 6.31 13.57
CA LYS A 233 -5.72 6.01 13.47
C LYS A 233 -4.88 7.15 12.91
N PRO A 234 -5.27 7.81 11.80
CA PRO A 234 -4.73 9.09 11.38
C PRO A 234 -4.40 10.10 12.49
N HIS A 235 -5.36 10.28 13.40
CA HIS A 235 -5.27 11.25 14.48
C HIS A 235 -4.37 10.74 15.61
N TRP A 236 -4.41 9.43 15.89
CA TRP A 236 -3.49 8.79 16.82
C TRP A 236 -2.03 8.93 16.39
N ILE A 237 -1.69 8.68 15.11
CA ILE A 237 -0.34 8.90 14.58
C ILE A 237 0.15 10.30 14.99
N LEU A 238 -0.69 11.31 14.78
CA LEU A 238 -0.29 12.68 15.03
C LEU A 238 -0.14 12.98 16.51
N LEU A 239 -1.09 12.53 17.33
CA LEU A 239 -1.02 12.67 18.78
C LEU A 239 0.27 12.08 19.32
N GLN A 240 0.63 10.87 18.89
CA GLN A 240 1.88 10.22 19.30
C GLN A 240 3.10 11.02 18.85
N ILE A 241 3.10 11.54 17.63
CA ILE A 241 4.17 12.41 17.13
C ILE A 241 4.28 13.73 17.91
N LEU A 242 3.14 14.33 18.31
CA LEU A 242 3.13 15.53 19.15
C LEU A 242 3.70 15.25 20.54
N ILE A 243 3.36 14.11 21.15
CA ILE A 243 3.95 13.66 22.43
C ILE A 243 5.46 13.49 22.29
N VAL A 244 5.91 12.82 21.23
CA VAL A 244 7.33 12.66 20.92
C VAL A 244 8.00 14.03 20.78
N ASN A 245 7.37 14.98 20.09
CA ASN A 245 7.88 16.34 19.95
C ASN A 245 7.97 17.09 21.28
N GLN A 246 6.92 17.11 22.09
CA GLN A 246 6.93 17.79 23.38
C GLN A 246 7.99 17.20 24.31
N ARG A 247 8.07 15.88 24.43
CA ARG A 247 9.09 15.22 25.27
C ARG A 247 10.49 15.37 24.70
N SER A 248 10.64 15.50 23.39
CA SER A 248 11.91 15.81 22.74
C SER A 248 12.47 17.18 23.13
N LEU A 249 11.61 18.15 23.44
CA LEU A 249 12.06 19.46 23.90
C LEU A 249 12.60 19.41 25.33
N VAL A 250 12.15 18.45 26.14
CA VAL A 250 12.57 18.28 27.54
C VAL A 250 13.78 17.34 27.67
N GLN A 251 13.84 16.28 26.86
CA GLN A 251 14.89 15.27 26.94
C GLN A 251 16.11 15.62 26.07
N GLN A 252 17.31 15.57 26.66
CA GLN A 252 18.56 15.90 25.94
C GLN A 252 19.11 14.77 25.05
N VAL A 253 18.68 13.51 25.26
CA VAL A 253 19.26 12.34 24.58
C VAL A 253 18.17 11.45 24.02
N PHE A 254 18.16 11.27 22.70
CA PHE A 254 17.23 10.38 22.00
C PHE A 254 17.83 8.98 21.81
N PRO A 255 17.04 7.92 22.03
CA PRO A 255 17.34 6.63 21.42
C PRO A 255 17.48 6.80 19.90
N SER A 256 18.56 6.29 19.31
CA SER A 256 18.82 6.38 17.87
C SER A 256 17.69 5.83 17.01
N ARG A 257 16.93 4.86 17.54
CA ARG A 257 15.75 4.28 16.90
C ARG A 257 14.62 5.30 16.71
N ILE A 258 14.39 6.24 17.64
CA ILE A 258 13.39 7.29 17.47
C ILE A 258 13.75 8.15 16.25
N ASN A 259 15.02 8.57 16.14
CA ASN A 259 15.50 9.35 15.01
C ASN A 259 15.30 8.61 13.67
N SER A 260 15.59 7.31 13.64
CA SER A 260 15.38 6.44 12.46
C SER A 260 13.90 6.39 12.05
N LEU A 261 13.00 6.17 13.02
CA LEU A 261 11.55 6.10 12.78
C LEU A 261 11.01 7.43 12.24
N ILE A 262 11.31 8.55 12.93
CA ILE A 262 10.84 9.88 12.52
C ILE A 262 11.39 10.27 11.14
N ALA A 263 12.67 9.98 10.86
CA ALA A 263 13.25 10.23 9.54
C ALA A 263 12.58 9.38 8.44
N SER A 264 12.25 8.12 8.72
CA SER A 264 11.55 7.24 7.77
C SER A 264 10.13 7.73 7.49
N MET A 265 9.39 8.13 8.53
CA MET A 265 8.06 8.74 8.40
C MET A 265 8.12 10.03 7.57
N ALA A 266 9.04 10.95 7.89
CA ALA A 266 9.22 12.20 7.15
C ALA A 266 9.53 11.96 5.68
N LYS A 267 10.44 11.02 5.38
CA LYS A 267 10.79 10.66 4.00
C LYS A 267 9.58 10.07 3.26
N THR A 268 8.83 9.20 3.91
CA THR A 268 7.61 8.60 3.36
C THR A 268 6.56 9.66 3.03
N LEU A 269 6.27 10.56 3.96
CA LEU A 269 5.30 11.65 3.77
C LEU A 269 5.71 12.60 2.65
N ASN A 270 6.97 13.02 2.60
CA ASN A 270 7.50 13.85 1.52
C ASN A 270 7.25 13.22 0.15
N VAL A 271 7.55 11.92 0.03
CA VAL A 271 7.40 11.20 -1.23
C VAL A 271 5.93 11.04 -1.59
N LEU A 272 5.06 10.62 -0.66
CA LEU A 272 3.63 10.46 -0.94
C LEU A 272 2.96 11.77 -1.34
N LEU A 273 3.27 12.87 -0.66
CA LEU A 273 2.64 14.17 -0.93
C LEU A 273 3.12 14.84 -2.22
N THR A 274 4.22 14.37 -2.81
CA THR A 274 4.71 14.82 -4.11
C THR A 274 4.12 14.03 -5.28
N LEU A 275 3.43 12.92 -5.00
CA LEU A 275 2.78 12.12 -6.04
C LEU A 275 1.50 12.79 -6.55
N PRO A 276 1.21 12.69 -7.87
CA PRO A 276 -0.09 13.06 -8.40
C PRO A 276 -1.22 12.26 -7.72
N PHE A 277 -2.36 12.91 -7.45
CA PHE A 277 -3.51 12.26 -6.83
C PHE A 277 -3.98 11.01 -7.59
N THR A 278 -3.91 11.02 -8.93
CA THR A 278 -4.23 9.87 -9.78
C THR A 278 -3.35 8.65 -9.50
N CYS A 279 -2.06 8.85 -9.26
CA CYS A 279 -1.12 7.78 -8.90
C CYS A 279 -1.49 7.16 -7.55
N MET A 280 -1.84 7.98 -6.55
CA MET A 280 -2.32 7.47 -5.25
C MET A 280 -3.65 6.73 -5.37
N GLN A 281 -4.54 7.18 -6.26
CA GLN A 281 -5.81 6.51 -6.54
C GLN A 281 -5.62 5.13 -7.17
N GLU A 282 -4.67 4.97 -8.09
CA GLU A 282 -4.30 3.68 -8.71
C GLU A 282 -3.58 2.71 -7.77
N ARG A 283 -3.19 3.18 -6.57
CA ARG A 283 -2.42 2.43 -5.57
C ARG A 283 -3.09 2.46 -4.20
N VAL A 284 -4.40 2.72 -4.18
CA VAL A 284 -5.18 2.92 -2.96
C VAL A 284 -5.15 1.69 -2.04
N GLU A 285 -4.96 0.49 -2.59
CA GLU A 285 -4.84 -0.77 -1.86
C GLU A 285 -3.62 -0.85 -0.93
N TYR A 286 -2.57 -0.06 -1.18
CA TYR A 286 -1.36 -0.04 -0.35
C TYR A 286 -1.41 0.98 0.78
N LEU A 287 -2.30 1.98 0.70
CA LEU A 287 -2.40 3.06 1.67
C LEU A 287 -2.82 2.60 3.08
N PRO A 288 -3.75 1.64 3.27
CA PRO A 288 -4.04 1.11 4.60
C PRO A 288 -2.81 0.51 5.30
N ALA A 289 -2.01 -0.26 4.57
CA ALA A 289 -0.77 -0.83 5.10
C ALA A 289 0.25 0.27 5.44
N MET A 290 0.33 1.31 4.60
CA MET A 290 1.18 2.47 4.87
C MET A 290 0.78 3.19 6.15
N LEU A 291 -0.51 3.50 6.32
CA LEU A 291 -1.04 4.16 7.51
C LEU A 291 -0.80 3.32 8.76
N TYR A 292 -0.98 2.00 8.67
CA TYR A 292 -0.65 1.08 9.76
C TYR A 292 0.82 1.18 10.16
N HIS A 293 1.75 1.20 9.20
CA HIS A 293 3.17 1.31 9.53
C HIS A 293 3.55 2.70 10.07
N LEU A 294 2.88 3.78 9.63
CA LEU A 294 3.05 5.11 10.21
C LEU A 294 2.57 5.17 11.67
N ASP A 295 1.42 4.55 11.95
CA ASP A 295 0.81 4.41 13.28
C ASP A 295 1.73 3.67 14.24
N MET A 296 2.16 2.47 13.84
CA MET A 296 3.10 1.69 14.63
C MET A 296 4.45 2.39 14.82
N SER A 297 4.96 3.12 13.82
CA SER A 297 6.19 3.91 13.98
C SER A 297 6.02 5.04 15.00
N ALA A 298 4.88 5.72 15.01
CA ALA A 298 4.59 6.77 15.97
C ALA A 298 4.41 6.21 17.38
N GLU A 299 3.67 5.10 17.53
CA GLU A 299 3.49 4.41 18.80
C GLU A 299 4.82 3.89 19.38
N ILE A 300 5.69 3.29 18.56
CA ILE A 300 7.02 2.86 19.00
C ILE A 300 7.86 4.07 19.44
N ALA A 301 7.83 5.16 18.69
CA ALA A 301 8.57 6.37 19.05
C ALA A 301 8.08 6.95 20.40
N GLU A 302 6.76 6.97 20.62
CA GLU A 302 6.15 7.43 21.88
C GLU A 302 6.42 6.46 23.05
N ALA A 303 6.34 5.16 22.85
CA ALA A 303 6.73 4.18 23.86
C ALA A 303 8.20 4.38 24.29
N LEU A 304 9.10 4.52 23.32
CA LEU A 304 10.54 4.70 23.56
C LEU A 304 10.85 6.02 24.28
N ILE A 305 10.22 7.14 23.89
CA ILE A 305 10.45 8.44 24.57
C ILE A 305 9.92 8.43 26.00
N ASN A 306 8.93 7.57 26.28
CA ASN A 306 8.35 7.36 27.60
C ASN A 306 9.10 6.33 28.44
N GLY A 307 10.20 5.75 27.92
CA GLY A 307 10.93 4.67 28.59
C GLY A 307 10.14 3.37 28.71
N ARG A 308 9.08 3.20 27.92
CA ARG A 308 8.26 1.98 27.87
C ARG A 308 8.78 1.03 26.79
N THR A 309 8.62 -0.27 27.04
CA THR A 309 8.78 -1.30 26.00
C THR A 309 7.54 -1.30 25.09
N PRO A 310 7.68 -1.15 23.76
CA PRO A 310 6.52 -1.19 22.85
C PRO A 310 5.81 -2.55 22.98
N PHE A 311 4.48 -2.55 23.08
CA PHE A 311 3.68 -3.78 23.22
C PHE A 311 3.90 -4.79 22.09
N HIS A 312 4.34 -4.33 20.91
CA HIS A 312 4.54 -5.14 19.71
C HIS A 312 6.00 -5.22 19.23
N ALA A 313 6.98 -4.91 20.09
CA ALA A 313 8.39 -4.86 19.68
C ALA A 313 8.89 -6.13 18.98
N ASN A 314 8.39 -7.31 19.37
CA ASN A 314 8.91 -8.60 18.90
C ASN A 314 8.32 -9.11 17.57
N ILE A 315 7.21 -8.53 17.07
CA ILE A 315 6.47 -9.14 15.95
C ILE A 315 6.84 -8.48 14.60
N PHE A 316 7.28 -7.21 14.60
CA PHE A 316 7.57 -6.46 13.38
C PHE A 316 8.79 -5.54 13.54
N ASP A 317 9.98 -6.15 13.61
CA ASP A 317 11.22 -5.44 13.96
C ASP A 317 11.73 -4.38 12.97
N ASN A 318 11.01 -4.05 11.89
CA ASN A 318 11.51 -3.10 10.90
C ASN A 318 10.42 -2.30 10.18
N HIS A 319 9.67 -1.50 10.95
CA HIS A 319 8.69 -0.57 10.39
C HIS A 319 9.35 0.43 9.42
N GLU A 320 10.59 0.83 9.66
CA GLU A 320 11.33 1.72 8.75
C GLU A 320 11.53 1.11 7.37
N ALA A 321 11.93 -0.17 7.29
CA ALA A 321 12.09 -0.87 6.01
C ALA A 321 10.73 -1.11 5.33
N GLU A 322 9.66 -1.37 6.09
CA GLU A 322 8.33 -1.54 5.50
C GLU A 322 7.74 -0.24 4.97
N LEU A 323 7.92 0.88 5.66
CA LEU A 323 7.59 2.21 5.15
C LEU A 323 8.36 2.51 3.85
N ALA A 324 9.67 2.26 3.83
CA ALA A 324 10.48 2.44 2.64
C ALA A 324 10.02 1.54 1.47
N ARG A 325 9.70 0.27 1.75
CA ARG A 325 9.20 -0.68 0.75
C ARG A 325 7.85 -0.26 0.20
N LEU A 326 6.88 0.10 1.06
CA LEU A 326 5.56 0.53 0.64
C LEU A 326 5.64 1.85 -0.15
N THR A 327 6.51 2.77 0.26
CA THR A 327 6.74 4.03 -0.45
C THR A 327 7.21 3.73 -1.86
N TRP A 328 8.18 2.84 -2.00
CA TRP A 328 8.68 2.43 -3.31
C TRP A 328 7.60 1.77 -4.19
N VAL A 329 6.79 0.88 -3.62
CA VAL A 329 5.68 0.21 -4.34
C VAL A 329 4.66 1.23 -4.86
N ILE A 330 4.34 2.27 -4.08
CA ILE A 330 3.40 3.30 -4.48
C ILE A 330 4.01 4.20 -5.57
N VAL A 331 5.29 4.56 -5.45
CA VAL A 331 5.96 5.50 -6.36
C VAL A 331 6.34 4.88 -7.71
N THR A 332 6.52 3.57 -7.78
CA THR A 332 6.97 2.89 -9.01
C THR A 332 5.76 2.57 -9.90
N PRO A 333 5.54 3.29 -11.02
CA PRO A 333 4.54 2.90 -12.00
C PRO A 333 4.90 1.53 -12.62
N ASP A 334 3.89 0.79 -13.08
CA ASP A 334 4.04 -0.37 -13.97
C ASP A 334 4.65 -1.68 -13.42
N LEU A 335 4.69 -1.89 -12.11
CA LEU A 335 4.71 -3.27 -11.61
C LEU A 335 3.31 -3.89 -11.81
N ALA A 336 3.00 -4.26 -13.05
CA ALA A 336 1.81 -5.01 -13.41
C ALA A 336 1.86 -6.38 -12.71
N PHE A 337 1.38 -6.43 -11.47
CA PHE A 337 1.16 -7.68 -10.77
C PHE A 337 -0.08 -8.34 -11.41
N PRO A 338 0.04 -9.58 -11.92
CA PRO A 338 -1.13 -10.30 -12.43
C PRO A 338 -2.17 -10.38 -11.31
N ALA A 339 -3.34 -9.78 -11.54
CA ALA A 339 -4.38 -9.49 -10.55
C ALA A 339 -5.08 -10.72 -9.93
N GLY A 340 -4.49 -11.92 -9.99
CA GLY A 340 -5.16 -13.18 -9.64
C GLY A 340 -4.45 -14.07 -8.63
N SER A 341 -3.38 -13.62 -7.97
CA SER A 341 -2.69 -14.47 -6.99
C SER A 341 -2.45 -13.74 -5.67
N THR A 342 -3.37 -13.94 -4.74
CA THR A 342 -3.12 -13.77 -3.31
C THR A 342 -2.42 -15.04 -2.81
N PRO A 343 -1.10 -14.99 -2.51
CA PRO A 343 -0.59 -15.81 -1.43
C PRO A 343 0.21 -14.96 -0.45
N ALA A 344 -0.31 -14.95 0.79
CA ALA A 344 0.30 -14.35 1.96
C ALA A 344 1.74 -14.87 2.15
N ASN A 345 2.65 -13.94 2.45
CA ASN A 345 4.05 -14.13 2.86
C ASN A 345 5.07 -14.68 1.85
N LEU A 346 4.82 -15.73 1.08
CA LEU A 346 5.90 -16.32 0.25
C LEU A 346 6.27 -15.44 -0.96
N ASN A 347 5.29 -14.75 -1.55
CA ASN A 347 5.51 -13.86 -2.68
C ASN A 347 6.20 -12.54 -2.26
N ARG A 348 6.05 -12.13 -0.99
CA ARG A 348 6.60 -10.88 -0.44
C ARG A 348 8.13 -10.82 -0.52
N ARG A 349 8.82 -11.93 -0.20
CA ARG A 349 10.29 -12.03 -0.33
C ARG A 349 10.74 -11.99 -1.78
N THR A 350 10.00 -12.61 -2.69
CA THR A 350 10.34 -12.63 -4.12
C THR A 350 10.17 -11.27 -4.76
N VAL A 351 9.09 -10.56 -4.43
CA VAL A 351 8.82 -9.18 -4.89
C VAL A 351 9.87 -8.21 -4.35
N SER A 352 10.17 -8.28 -3.05
CA SER A 352 11.21 -7.44 -2.44
C SER A 352 12.59 -7.67 -3.08
N LYS A 353 12.98 -8.93 -3.31
CA LYS A 353 14.25 -9.25 -3.99
C LYS A 353 14.30 -8.70 -5.41
N LYS A 354 13.20 -8.78 -6.16
CA LYS A 354 13.13 -8.24 -7.53
C LYS A 354 13.25 -6.71 -7.51
N ILE A 355 12.53 -6.05 -6.62
CA ILE A 355 12.56 -4.59 -6.45
C ILE A 355 13.96 -4.08 -6.08
N VAL A 356 14.59 -4.68 -5.06
CA VAL A 356 15.94 -4.29 -4.62
C VAL A 356 16.96 -4.50 -5.74
N LYS A 357 16.80 -5.59 -6.51
CA LYS A 357 17.64 -5.87 -7.68
C LYS A 357 17.50 -4.77 -8.75
N ASP A 358 16.27 -4.43 -9.13
CA ASP A 358 16.00 -3.48 -10.20
C ASP A 358 16.48 -2.06 -9.78
N ALA A 359 16.27 -1.68 -8.52
CA ALA A 359 16.78 -0.43 -7.95
C ALA A 359 18.32 -0.39 -7.91
N LEU A 360 18.98 -1.50 -7.55
CA LEU A 360 20.44 -1.61 -7.57
C LEU A 360 21.01 -1.46 -8.98
N LEU A 361 20.40 -2.11 -9.98
CA LEU A 361 20.82 -2.00 -11.37
C LEU A 361 20.66 -0.56 -11.89
N PHE A 362 19.52 0.07 -11.61
CA PHE A 362 19.27 1.46 -11.99
C PHE A 362 20.25 2.44 -11.34
N ALA A 363 20.51 2.28 -10.03
CA ALA A 363 21.47 3.12 -9.30
C ALA A 363 22.88 2.96 -9.86
N LEU A 364 23.32 1.73 -10.14
CA LEU A 364 24.62 1.48 -10.75
C LEU A 364 24.74 2.09 -12.15
N GLU A 365 23.68 2.02 -12.97
CA GLU A 365 23.65 2.65 -14.29
C GLU A 365 23.72 4.19 -14.20
N ALA A 366 22.99 4.79 -13.25
CA ALA A 366 23.04 6.23 -13.00
C ALA A 366 24.42 6.67 -12.49
N ILE A 367 25.07 5.89 -11.62
CA ILE A 367 26.44 6.16 -11.18
C ILE A 367 27.40 6.07 -12.37
N VAL A 368 27.31 5.03 -13.22
CA VAL A 368 28.17 4.91 -14.42
C VAL A 368 28.02 6.13 -15.34
N LYS A 369 26.78 6.60 -15.58
CA LYS A 369 26.51 7.78 -16.41
C LYS A 369 26.99 9.09 -15.78
N SER A 370 26.85 9.25 -14.47
CA SER A 370 27.27 10.47 -13.75
C SER A 370 28.78 10.53 -13.45
N SER A 371 29.48 9.39 -13.50
CA SER A 371 30.91 9.30 -13.16
C SER A 371 31.86 9.58 -14.33
N ASP A 372 31.38 10.16 -15.45
CA ASP A 372 32.24 10.49 -16.59
C ASP A 372 33.42 11.42 -16.23
N ALA A 373 33.24 12.26 -15.20
CA ALA A 373 34.28 13.13 -14.66
C ALA A 373 35.26 12.45 -13.68
N PHE A 374 34.99 11.20 -13.27
CA PHE A 374 35.77 10.46 -12.27
C PHE A 374 36.07 9.03 -12.76
N PRO A 375 37.12 8.84 -13.59
CA PRO A 375 37.43 7.56 -14.21
C PRO A 375 37.54 6.36 -13.25
N PRO A 376 38.14 6.49 -12.05
CA PRO A 376 38.19 5.38 -11.09
C PRO A 376 36.81 4.95 -10.59
N LEU A 377 35.91 5.92 -10.35
CA LEU A 377 34.54 5.66 -9.91
C LEU A 377 33.71 5.03 -11.03
N LYS A 378 33.85 5.52 -12.27
CA LYS A 378 33.20 4.93 -13.45
C LYS A 378 33.62 3.48 -13.65
N SER A 379 34.92 3.19 -13.52
CA SER A 379 35.45 1.82 -13.61
C SER A 379 34.86 0.90 -12.54
N ALA A 380 34.85 1.34 -11.28
CA ALA A 380 34.29 0.58 -10.17
C ALA A 380 32.76 0.33 -10.34
N ALA A 381 32.00 1.37 -10.69
CA ALA A 381 30.57 1.27 -10.93
C ALA A 381 30.23 0.37 -12.14
N SER A 382 31.02 0.46 -13.22
CA SER A 382 30.87 -0.41 -14.40
C SER A 382 31.18 -1.87 -14.07
N GLY A 383 32.21 -2.13 -13.24
CA GLY A 383 32.52 -3.47 -12.74
C GLY A 383 31.39 -4.05 -11.88
N LEU A 384 30.85 -3.27 -10.94
CA LEU A 384 29.71 -3.69 -10.12
C LEU A 384 28.45 -3.93 -10.95
N LEU A 385 28.16 -3.09 -11.94
CA LEU A 385 27.05 -3.27 -12.87
C LEU A 385 27.21 -4.57 -13.67
N PHE A 386 28.42 -4.86 -14.14
CA PHE A 386 28.74 -6.11 -14.82
C PHE A 386 28.47 -7.32 -13.92
N PHE A 387 28.92 -7.30 -12.66
CA PHE A 387 28.66 -8.39 -11.71
C PHE A 387 27.17 -8.55 -11.41
N ALA A 388 26.45 -7.46 -11.13
CA ALA A 388 25.02 -7.49 -10.86
C ALA A 388 24.22 -8.06 -12.05
N THR A 389 24.56 -7.63 -13.26
CA THR A 389 23.96 -8.14 -14.51
C THR A 389 24.29 -9.61 -14.73
N SER A 390 25.54 -10.03 -14.44
CA SER A 390 25.97 -11.41 -14.61
C SER A 390 25.33 -12.36 -13.59
N VAL A 391 25.16 -11.91 -12.35
CA VAL A 391 24.39 -12.64 -11.32
C VAL A 391 22.92 -12.74 -11.73
N ASP A 392 22.33 -11.67 -12.26
CA ASP A 392 20.95 -11.69 -12.75
C ASP A 392 20.78 -12.70 -13.89
N MET A 393 21.67 -12.66 -14.89
CA MET A 393 21.70 -13.64 -15.99
C MET A 393 21.82 -15.08 -15.45
N ALA A 394 22.76 -15.34 -14.53
CA ALA A 394 22.93 -16.66 -13.93
C ALA A 394 21.67 -17.13 -13.18
N SER A 395 21.00 -16.24 -12.45
CA SER A 395 19.76 -16.54 -11.73
C SER A 395 18.59 -16.79 -12.69
N SER A 396 18.49 -16.02 -13.77
CA SER A 396 17.47 -16.16 -14.80
C SER A 396 17.59 -17.50 -15.52
N ASN A 397 18.81 -17.95 -15.79
CA ASN A 397 19.05 -19.24 -16.41
C ASN A 397 18.65 -20.41 -15.49
N GLN A 398 18.75 -20.27 -14.17
CA GLN A 398 18.25 -21.29 -13.24
C GLN A 398 16.72 -21.41 -13.34
N LYS A 399 16.01 -20.29 -13.50
CA LYS A 399 14.56 -20.30 -13.76
C LYS A 399 14.26 -20.96 -15.10
N GLN A 400 14.98 -20.61 -16.17
CA GLN A 400 14.79 -21.21 -17.50
C GLN A 400 15.01 -22.72 -17.49
N ILE A 401 16.06 -23.22 -16.83
CA ILE A 401 16.30 -24.66 -16.68
C ILE A 401 15.11 -25.35 -15.99
N ARG A 402 14.58 -24.78 -14.90
CA ARG A 402 13.39 -25.34 -14.24
C ARG A 402 12.16 -25.32 -15.13
N ASP A 403 11.96 -24.26 -15.91
CA ASP A 403 10.85 -24.18 -16.86
C ASP A 403 10.99 -25.22 -17.99
N ILE A 404 12.21 -25.47 -18.48
CA ILE A 404 12.49 -26.53 -19.46
C ILE A 404 12.13 -27.90 -18.89
N TYR A 405 12.61 -28.24 -17.68
CA TYR A 405 12.23 -29.50 -17.02
C TYR A 405 10.71 -29.65 -16.89
N LYS A 406 10.02 -28.58 -16.47
CA LYS A 406 8.56 -28.59 -16.37
C LYS A 406 7.88 -28.82 -17.73
N ARG A 407 8.38 -28.24 -18.82
CA ARG A 407 7.84 -28.47 -20.17
C ARG A 407 8.07 -29.91 -20.62
N VAL A 408 9.25 -30.46 -20.35
CA VAL A 408 9.57 -31.87 -20.59
C VAL A 408 8.62 -32.78 -19.81
N ASP A 409 8.38 -32.52 -18.53
CA ASP A 409 7.44 -33.30 -17.70
C ASP A 409 6.02 -33.28 -18.26
N VAL A 410 5.52 -32.12 -18.72
CA VAL A 410 4.19 -31.99 -19.34
C VAL A 410 4.12 -32.79 -20.64
N LEU A 411 5.19 -32.77 -21.44
CA LEU A 411 5.25 -33.50 -22.69
C LEU A 411 5.31 -35.02 -22.44
N VAL A 412 6.11 -35.47 -21.47
CA VAL A 412 6.14 -36.88 -21.02
C VAL A 412 4.78 -37.33 -20.48
N ALA A 413 4.09 -36.49 -19.70
CA ALA A 413 2.74 -36.80 -19.21
C ALA A 413 1.73 -36.94 -20.36
N SER A 414 1.82 -36.08 -21.37
CA SER A 414 0.98 -36.14 -22.57
C SER A 414 1.20 -37.45 -23.33
N LEU A 415 2.46 -37.87 -23.50
CA LEU A 415 2.81 -39.15 -24.12
C LEU A 415 2.36 -40.37 -23.31
N LYS A 416 2.47 -40.32 -21.98
CA LYS A 416 1.98 -41.40 -21.11
C LYS A 416 0.47 -41.55 -21.19
N SER A 417 -0.26 -40.44 -21.28
CA SER A 417 -1.72 -40.47 -21.40
C SER A 417 -2.18 -41.11 -22.72
N SER A 418 -1.49 -40.84 -23.84
CA SER A 418 -1.83 -41.46 -25.13
C SER A 418 -1.49 -42.95 -25.20
N ALA A 419 -0.51 -43.43 -24.42
CA ALA A 419 -0.16 -44.84 -24.35
C ALA A 419 -1.11 -45.68 -23.47
N ALA A 420 -1.78 -45.07 -22.49
CA ALA A 420 -2.62 -45.77 -21.52
C ALA A 420 -4.01 -46.16 -22.05
N GLU A 421 -4.48 -45.55 -23.15
CA GLU A 421 -5.84 -45.76 -23.69
C GLU A 421 -6.02 -47.10 -24.45
N GLY A 422 -5.04 -48.01 -24.43
CA GLY A 422 -5.21 -49.40 -24.88
C GLY A 422 -5.53 -49.60 -26.36
N GLY A 423 -5.55 -48.52 -27.16
CA GLY A 423 -5.69 -48.59 -28.61
C GLY A 423 -4.47 -49.22 -29.25
N LEU A 424 -4.68 -49.99 -30.34
CA LEU A 424 -3.60 -50.49 -31.19
C LEU A 424 -2.80 -49.29 -31.73
N VAL A 425 -1.67 -48.98 -31.09
CA VAL A 425 -0.78 -47.91 -31.49
C VAL A 425 -0.26 -48.23 -32.89
N SER A 426 -0.63 -47.41 -33.87
CA SER A 426 -0.13 -47.55 -35.24
C SER A 426 1.40 -47.45 -35.27
N ARG A 427 2.04 -48.21 -36.15
CA ARG A 427 3.51 -48.17 -36.35
C ARG A 427 4.04 -46.75 -36.56
N ALA A 428 3.29 -45.90 -37.28
CA ALA A 428 3.64 -44.50 -37.51
C ALA A 428 3.67 -43.68 -36.20
N HIS A 429 2.81 -44.01 -35.23
CA HIS A 429 2.76 -43.37 -33.93
C HIS A 429 3.95 -43.80 -33.06
N GLN A 430 4.37 -45.07 -33.17
CA GLN A 430 5.57 -45.56 -32.51
C GLN A 430 6.85 -44.92 -33.07
N GLU A 431 6.93 -44.74 -34.40
CA GLU A 431 8.05 -44.03 -35.05
C GLU A 431 8.11 -42.55 -34.61
N ALA A 432 6.98 -41.84 -34.56
CA ALA A 432 6.93 -40.45 -34.08
C ALA A 432 7.30 -40.31 -32.60
N ILE A 433 6.87 -41.26 -31.75
CA ILE A 433 7.26 -41.30 -30.33
C ILE A 433 8.75 -41.58 -30.17
N GLN A 434 9.31 -42.49 -30.98
CA GLN A 434 10.73 -42.82 -30.93
C GLN A 434 11.59 -41.60 -31.33
N THR A 435 11.26 -40.93 -32.43
CA THR A 435 11.95 -39.70 -32.85
C THR A 435 11.91 -38.63 -31.78
N LEU A 436 10.75 -38.42 -31.16
CA LEU A 436 10.58 -37.48 -30.05
C LEU A 436 11.42 -37.86 -28.81
N ALA A 437 11.49 -39.15 -28.49
CA ALA A 437 12.28 -39.64 -27.37
C ALA A 437 13.79 -39.45 -27.59
N ASP A 438 14.27 -39.70 -28.81
CA ASP A 438 15.67 -39.50 -29.19
C ASP A 438 16.05 -38.01 -29.12
N GLU A 439 15.18 -37.11 -29.62
CA GLU A 439 15.38 -35.65 -29.54
C GLU A 439 15.39 -35.13 -28.09
N ILE A 440 14.54 -35.67 -27.21
CA ILE A 440 14.52 -35.31 -25.77
C ILE A 440 15.80 -35.81 -25.07
N ALA A 441 16.31 -36.98 -25.43
CA ALA A 441 17.54 -37.52 -24.87
C ALA A 441 18.74 -36.63 -25.22
N GLU A 442 18.87 -36.21 -26.48
CA GLU A 442 19.89 -35.24 -26.92
C GLU A 442 19.78 -33.91 -26.15
N LEU A 443 18.55 -33.42 -25.96
CA LEU A 443 18.29 -32.21 -25.19
C LEU A 443 18.73 -32.34 -23.72
N ASN A 444 18.52 -33.51 -23.12
CA ASN A 444 18.91 -33.78 -21.74
C ASN A 444 20.43 -33.82 -21.58
N GLU A 445 21.17 -34.42 -22.53
CA GLU A 445 22.64 -34.41 -22.51
C GLU A 445 23.20 -32.98 -22.62
N ASN A 446 22.63 -32.16 -23.51
CA ASN A 446 22.98 -30.74 -23.63
C ASN A 446 22.71 -29.96 -22.34
N LEU A 447 21.61 -30.26 -21.66
CA LEU A 447 21.24 -29.65 -20.38
C LEU A 447 22.18 -30.09 -19.25
N GLU A 448 22.53 -31.37 -19.18
CA GLU A 448 23.51 -31.91 -18.23
C GLU A 448 24.91 -31.32 -18.42
N GLY A 449 25.32 -31.05 -19.66
CA GLY A 449 26.52 -30.28 -19.98
C GLY A 449 26.50 -28.88 -19.38
N ILE A 450 25.38 -28.16 -19.49
CA ILE A 450 25.21 -26.83 -18.88
C ILE A 450 25.23 -26.92 -17.35
N VAL A 451 24.59 -27.93 -16.75
CA VAL A 451 24.53 -28.12 -15.29
C VAL A 451 25.90 -28.49 -14.72
N SER A 452 26.66 -29.35 -15.40
CA SER A 452 27.99 -29.78 -14.97
C SER A 452 29.01 -28.65 -15.05
N GLU A 453 28.99 -27.82 -16.10
CA GLU A 453 29.82 -26.60 -16.21
C GLU A 453 29.54 -25.57 -15.10
N ARG A 454 28.35 -25.61 -14.48
CA ARG A 454 27.90 -24.67 -13.44
C ARG A 454 28.33 -25.02 -12.02
N LYS A 455 29.04 -26.12 -11.78
CA LYS A 455 29.52 -26.48 -10.43
C LYS A 455 30.52 -25.48 -9.86
N SER A 456 31.23 -24.72 -10.71
CA SER A 456 32.12 -23.63 -10.30
C SER A 456 31.41 -22.27 -10.36
N PHE A 457 31.50 -21.49 -9.27
CA PHE A 457 30.89 -20.16 -9.17
C PHE A 457 31.40 -19.18 -10.24
N PHE A 458 32.70 -19.20 -10.53
CA PHE A 458 33.31 -18.32 -11.54
C PHE A 458 32.93 -18.74 -12.97
N ASN A 459 32.92 -20.05 -13.25
CA ASN A 459 32.47 -20.55 -14.55
C ASN A 459 30.97 -20.26 -14.75
N ARG A 460 30.16 -20.34 -13.69
CA ARG A 460 28.74 -19.97 -13.73
C ARG A 460 28.52 -18.52 -14.15
N LEU A 461 29.41 -17.61 -13.74
CA LEU A 461 29.29 -16.18 -14.03
C LEU A 461 29.74 -15.83 -15.46
N LEU A 462 30.86 -16.40 -15.91
CA LEU A 462 31.42 -16.18 -17.25
C LEU A 462 30.61 -16.91 -18.33
N SER A 463 30.13 -18.11 -18.05
CA SER A 463 29.33 -18.91 -19.00
C SER A 463 27.85 -18.52 -19.01
N ALA A 464 27.39 -17.62 -18.13
CA ALA A 464 25.96 -17.27 -18.02
C ALA A 464 25.35 -16.78 -19.35
N LYS A 465 26.09 -15.96 -20.12
CA LYS A 465 25.62 -15.44 -21.41
C LYS A 465 25.55 -16.55 -22.46
N ARG A 466 26.61 -17.36 -22.61
CA ARG A 466 26.65 -18.52 -23.50
C ARG A 466 25.56 -19.54 -23.15
N HIS A 467 25.36 -19.80 -21.87
CA HIS A 467 24.31 -20.70 -21.40
C HIS A 467 22.91 -20.15 -21.68
N ARG A 468 22.69 -18.83 -21.63
CA ARG A 468 21.39 -18.24 -21.98
C ARG A 468 21.04 -18.49 -23.44
N GLU A 469 22.00 -18.27 -24.35
CA GLU A 469 21.81 -18.52 -25.79
C GLU A 469 21.51 -20.01 -26.04
N LYS A 470 22.30 -20.92 -25.45
CA LYS A 470 22.03 -22.37 -25.52
C LYS A 470 20.68 -22.76 -24.92
N LEU A 471 20.25 -22.17 -23.80
CA LEU A 471 18.95 -22.45 -23.20
C LEU A 471 17.80 -21.93 -24.06
N GLN A 472 17.97 -20.80 -24.76
CA GLN A 472 16.97 -20.31 -25.71
C GLN A 472 16.87 -21.22 -26.95
N GLU A 473 17.99 -21.72 -27.44
CA GLU A 473 18.05 -22.73 -28.51
C GLU A 473 17.34 -24.02 -28.09
N ILE A 474 17.61 -24.54 -26.88
CA ILE A 474 16.93 -25.70 -26.30
C ILE A 474 15.42 -25.49 -26.21
N VAL A 475 14.97 -24.31 -25.76
CA VAL A 475 13.53 -23.98 -25.70
C VAL A 475 12.91 -23.95 -27.08
N TRP A 476 13.60 -23.36 -28.06
CA TRP A 476 13.14 -23.29 -29.44
C TRP A 476 13.05 -24.69 -30.07
N GLN A 477 14.05 -25.54 -29.86
CA GLN A 477 14.04 -26.94 -30.30
C GLN A 477 12.87 -27.70 -29.67
N LEU A 478 12.68 -27.59 -28.35
CA LEU A 478 11.57 -28.25 -27.66
C LEU A 478 10.19 -27.81 -28.20
N ASP A 479 10.02 -26.52 -28.49
CA ASP A 479 8.78 -25.98 -29.05
C ASP A 479 8.56 -26.45 -30.50
N HIS A 480 9.62 -26.56 -31.30
CA HIS A 480 9.58 -27.10 -32.67
C HIS A 480 9.19 -28.58 -32.68
N VAL A 481 9.85 -29.38 -31.84
CA VAL A 481 9.59 -30.81 -31.67
C VAL A 481 8.15 -31.06 -31.22
N ARG A 482 7.67 -30.28 -30.24
CA ARG A 482 6.27 -30.34 -29.82
C ARG A 482 5.30 -30.02 -30.95
N ALA A 483 5.58 -28.99 -31.75
CA ALA A 483 4.74 -28.61 -32.89
C ALA A 483 4.67 -29.72 -33.94
N ASN A 484 5.81 -30.33 -34.27
CA ASN A 484 5.89 -31.46 -35.21
C ASN A 484 5.09 -32.66 -34.70
N TYR A 485 5.21 -32.99 -33.41
CA TYR A 485 4.41 -34.06 -32.79
C TYR A 485 2.91 -33.78 -32.87
N ILE A 486 2.45 -32.56 -32.53
CA ILE A 486 1.04 -32.18 -32.62
C ILE A 486 0.52 -32.27 -34.06
N ALA A 487 1.32 -31.83 -35.05
CA ALA A 487 0.96 -31.90 -36.45
C ALA A 487 0.86 -33.36 -36.95
N ALA A 488 1.80 -34.22 -36.57
CA ALA A 488 1.77 -35.64 -36.87
C ALA A 488 0.54 -36.33 -36.25
N MET A 489 0.24 -36.00 -34.99
CA MET A 489 -0.94 -36.47 -34.28
C MET A 489 -2.25 -36.05 -34.94
N ALA A 490 -2.36 -34.77 -35.33
CA ALA A 490 -3.54 -34.27 -36.04
C ALA A 490 -3.74 -34.97 -37.39
N THR A 491 -2.64 -35.17 -38.13
CA THR A 491 -2.67 -35.88 -39.42
C THR A 491 -3.11 -37.33 -39.25
N LEU A 492 -2.58 -38.03 -38.24
CA LEU A 492 -2.97 -39.41 -37.94
C LEU A 492 -4.44 -39.52 -37.52
N ASN A 493 -4.91 -38.63 -36.65
CA ASN A 493 -6.33 -38.61 -36.27
C ASN A 493 -7.22 -38.35 -37.50
N GLY A 494 -6.79 -37.44 -38.39
CA GLY A 494 -7.48 -37.20 -39.67
C GLY A 494 -7.56 -38.44 -40.55
N THR A 495 -6.46 -39.20 -40.68
CA THR A 495 -6.44 -40.42 -41.50
C THR A 495 -7.25 -41.55 -40.88
N MET A 496 -7.21 -41.72 -39.55
CA MET A 496 -8.03 -42.70 -38.84
C MET A 496 -9.52 -42.39 -38.99
N ILE A 497 -9.93 -41.12 -38.82
CA ILE A 497 -11.32 -40.71 -39.03
C ILE A 497 -11.76 -40.99 -40.48
N ALA A 498 -10.91 -40.67 -41.46
CA ALA A 498 -11.20 -40.95 -42.87
C ALA A 498 -11.34 -42.46 -43.18
N GLN A 499 -10.50 -43.30 -42.56
CA GLN A 499 -10.58 -44.76 -42.69
C GLN A 499 -11.82 -45.35 -42.02
N VAL A 500 -12.15 -44.90 -40.81
CA VAL A 500 -13.38 -45.32 -40.13
C VAL A 500 -14.60 -44.91 -40.95
N LEU A 501 -14.61 -43.67 -41.47
CA LEU A 501 -15.68 -43.19 -42.32
C LEU A 501 -15.81 -44.01 -43.61
N SER A 502 -14.69 -44.35 -44.27
CA SER A 502 -14.73 -45.17 -45.49
C SER A 502 -15.21 -46.60 -45.23
N HIS A 503 -14.84 -47.21 -44.09
CA HIS A 503 -15.36 -48.51 -43.67
C HIS A 503 -16.85 -48.46 -43.33
N VAL A 504 -17.31 -47.45 -42.60
CA VAL A 504 -18.73 -47.26 -42.28
C VAL A 504 -19.55 -47.06 -43.55
N GLN A 505 -19.04 -46.29 -44.51
CA GLN A 505 -19.66 -46.12 -45.83
C GLN A 505 -19.72 -47.45 -46.60
N GLY A 506 -18.62 -48.21 -46.62
CA GLY A 506 -18.57 -49.53 -47.28
C GLY A 506 -19.54 -50.54 -46.67
N LEU A 507 -19.66 -50.58 -45.33
CA LEU A 507 -20.62 -51.42 -44.61
C LEU A 507 -22.06 -50.98 -44.85
N SER A 508 -22.33 -49.68 -44.86
CA SER A 508 -23.68 -49.15 -45.13
C SER A 508 -24.15 -49.54 -46.53
N LEU A 509 -23.24 -49.46 -47.53
CA LEU A 509 -23.49 -49.92 -48.89
C LEU A 509 -23.76 -51.43 -48.96
N SER A 510 -22.97 -52.26 -48.27
CA SER A 510 -23.14 -53.73 -48.31
C SER A 510 -24.39 -54.22 -47.59
N MET A 511 -24.81 -53.52 -46.53
CA MET A 511 -26.05 -53.82 -45.80
C MET A 511 -27.30 -53.25 -46.46
N ASN A 512 -27.16 -52.57 -47.61
CA ASN A 512 -28.23 -51.83 -48.29
C ASN A 512 -28.97 -50.87 -47.34
N ALA A 513 -28.26 -50.43 -46.29
CA ALA A 513 -28.75 -49.49 -45.32
C ALA A 513 -28.51 -48.10 -45.91
N ASN A 514 -29.53 -47.51 -46.50
CA ASN A 514 -29.49 -46.10 -46.85
C ASN A 514 -29.20 -45.32 -45.56
N PRO A 515 -28.10 -44.56 -45.49
CA PRO A 515 -27.80 -43.78 -44.29
C PRO A 515 -29.00 -42.89 -44.02
N VAL A 516 -29.65 -43.08 -42.87
CA VAL A 516 -30.74 -42.23 -42.44
C VAL A 516 -30.19 -40.80 -42.42
N PRO A 517 -30.70 -39.87 -43.26
CA PRO A 517 -30.18 -38.52 -43.29
C PRO A 517 -30.30 -37.95 -41.87
N LEU A 518 -29.15 -37.58 -41.31
CA LEU A 518 -29.06 -37.04 -39.97
C LEU A 518 -29.87 -35.74 -39.93
N LEU A 519 -31.10 -35.83 -39.41
CA LEU A 519 -32.05 -34.74 -39.34
C LEU A 519 -31.58 -33.76 -38.26
N GLY A 520 -30.55 -32.96 -38.57
CA GLY A 520 -29.95 -32.04 -37.60
C GLY A 520 -28.69 -31.29 -38.05
N SER A 521 -28.11 -31.57 -39.23
CA SER A 521 -27.03 -30.72 -39.75
C SER A 521 -27.60 -29.41 -40.31
N SER A 522 -27.53 -28.37 -39.49
CA SER A 522 -27.73 -26.97 -39.87
C SER A 522 -26.93 -26.63 -41.13
N SER A 523 -27.63 -26.07 -42.12
CA SER A 523 -27.23 -25.70 -43.48
C SER A 523 -26.15 -24.59 -43.58
N ALA A 524 -25.02 -24.71 -42.89
CA ALA A 524 -23.97 -23.67 -42.91
C ALA A 524 -22.72 -24.00 -43.74
N ASP A 525 -22.38 -25.27 -44.01
CA ASP A 525 -21.18 -25.62 -44.79
C ASP A 525 -21.51 -26.59 -45.95
N ALA A 526 -22.19 -26.07 -46.97
CA ALA A 526 -22.23 -26.72 -48.28
C ALA A 526 -20.98 -26.35 -49.07
N VAL A 527 -19.88 -27.08 -48.86
CA VAL A 527 -18.74 -27.07 -49.79
C VAL A 527 -19.18 -27.84 -51.04
N THR A 528 -19.69 -27.09 -52.02
CA THR A 528 -19.99 -27.60 -53.37
C THR A 528 -18.71 -28.11 -54.02
N PHE A 529 -18.56 -29.43 -54.14
CA PHE A 529 -17.58 -30.02 -55.04
C PHE A 529 -18.07 -29.85 -56.50
N PRO A 530 -17.22 -29.38 -57.42
CA PRO A 530 -17.60 -29.24 -58.82
C PRO A 530 -17.71 -30.61 -59.47
N ALA A 531 -18.92 -30.97 -59.90
CA ALA A 531 -19.14 -32.08 -60.81
C ALA A 531 -18.50 -31.72 -62.17
N GLY A 532 -17.34 -32.31 -62.45
CA GLY A 532 -16.71 -32.25 -63.77
C GLY A 532 -17.57 -33.02 -64.76
N THR A 533 -18.24 -32.27 -65.64
CA THR A 533 -18.89 -32.78 -66.84
C THR A 533 -17.83 -33.23 -67.83
N SER A 534 -17.74 -34.54 -68.07
CA SER A 534 -16.99 -35.13 -69.17
C SER A 534 -17.70 -34.83 -70.50
N GLY A 535 -17.33 -33.71 -71.14
CA GLY A 535 -17.61 -33.46 -72.55
C GLY A 535 -16.58 -34.20 -73.41
N VAL A 536 -16.98 -35.30 -74.02
CA VAL A 536 -16.24 -35.97 -75.11
C VAL A 536 -16.47 -35.14 -76.37
N GLU A 537 -15.45 -34.42 -76.84
CA GLU A 537 -15.45 -33.75 -78.12
C GLU A 537 -14.87 -34.70 -79.18
N GLU A 538 -15.74 -35.14 -80.08
CA GLU A 538 -15.47 -36.03 -81.20
C GLU A 538 -14.78 -35.23 -82.32
N VAL A 539 -13.49 -35.51 -82.55
CA VAL A 539 -12.73 -34.93 -83.68
C VAL A 539 -12.99 -35.76 -84.93
N GLN A 540 -13.83 -35.24 -85.83
CA GLN A 540 -13.90 -35.67 -87.22
C GLN A 540 -12.71 -35.13 -88.02
N ARG A 541 -11.97 -36.04 -88.66
CA ARG A 541 -10.94 -35.75 -89.67
C ARG A 541 -11.57 -35.22 -90.95
N ALA A 542 -10.90 -34.25 -91.57
CA ALA A 542 -10.73 -34.15 -93.01
C ALA A 542 -9.23 -34.27 -93.32
#